data_AF-A0A914E847-F1
#
_entry.id   AF-A0A914E847-F1
#
_cell.length_a   1.000
_cell.length_b   1.000
_cell.length_c   1.000
_cell.angle_alpha   90.00
_cell.angle_beta   90.00
_cell.angle_gamma   90.00
#
_symmetry.space_group_name_H-M   'P 1'
#
loop_
_entity.id
_entity.type
_entity.pdbx_description
1 polymer ?
#
loop_
_entity_poly.entity_id
_entity_poly.type
_entity_poly.pdbx_seq_one_letter_code
_entity_poly.pdbx_strand_id
1 'polypeptide(L)'
;MDPLKFLHARIGTFFTTGNHEYYYGSALEWFDHFNNSYGITILDNKIFQLNHICFVGLNDLKSKNSGIYDHTLDLSAISKCKPNSSIIVMAHNPVMADDIISYAKNHSIIVDLILSGHTHFGQIYPLILNVYLTQPYLYGWYNLNNGLTKLLISAGTLYLAMPMKMLDMSEIWLLTLTSDNQNDLK
;
A
#
# COMPACT_ATOMS: atom_id res chain seq x y z
N MET A 1 2.54 18.37 -9.24
CA MET A 1 2.52 16.91 -9.52
C MET A 1 3.32 16.54 -10.78
N ASP A 2 3.81 17.49 -11.59
CA ASP A 2 4.48 17.19 -12.87
C ASP A 2 5.59 16.13 -12.84
N PRO A 3 6.43 16.01 -11.79
CA PRO A 3 7.44 14.94 -11.73
C PRO A 3 6.86 13.52 -11.78
N LEU A 4 5.61 13.30 -11.36
CA LEU A 4 4.97 11.98 -11.44
C LEU A 4 4.72 11.53 -12.88
N LYS A 5 4.72 12.44 -13.86
CA LYS A 5 4.60 12.09 -15.29
C LYS A 5 5.81 11.33 -15.81
N PHE A 6 6.91 11.28 -15.05
CA PHE A 6 8.08 10.48 -15.40
C PHE A 6 8.06 9.09 -14.76
N LEU A 7 7.07 8.80 -13.91
CA LEU A 7 6.95 7.56 -13.17
C LEU A 7 6.24 6.51 -14.04
N HIS A 8 6.94 6.05 -15.08
CA HIS A 8 6.48 5.05 -16.03
C HIS A 8 7.34 3.78 -15.94
N ALA A 9 6.73 2.68 -15.51
CA ALA A 9 7.34 1.36 -15.51
C ALA A 9 6.77 0.50 -16.64
N ARG A 10 7.57 -0.47 -17.11
CA ARG A 10 7.21 -1.39 -18.22
C ARG A 10 5.88 -2.10 -18.03
N ILE A 11 5.53 -2.43 -16.79
CA ILE A 11 4.34 -3.22 -16.44
C ILE A 11 3.15 -2.32 -16.07
N GLY A 12 3.41 -1.03 -15.86
CA GLY A 12 2.45 -0.07 -15.36
C GLY A 12 2.86 0.50 -14.01
N THR A 13 2.26 1.65 -13.70
CA THR A 13 2.39 2.32 -12.42
C THR A 13 1.05 2.21 -11.71
N PHE A 14 1.06 1.69 -10.50
CA PHE A 14 -0.16 1.39 -9.75
C PHE A 14 -0.25 2.28 -8.52
N PHE A 15 -1.48 2.60 -8.12
CA PHE A 15 -1.78 3.42 -6.96
C PHE A 15 -2.93 2.81 -6.17
N THR A 16 -2.85 2.93 -4.85
CA THR A 16 -3.98 2.71 -3.94
C THR A 16 -4.19 3.96 -3.11
N THR A 17 -5.43 4.21 -2.68
CA THR A 17 -5.76 5.40 -1.91
C THR A 17 -5.13 5.37 -0.52
N GLY A 18 -4.70 6.54 -0.06
CA GLY A 18 -4.52 6.84 1.34
C GLY A 18 -5.69 7.62 1.92
N ASN A 19 -5.53 8.10 3.15
CA ASN A 19 -6.57 8.86 3.83
C ASN A 19 -6.78 10.25 3.21
N HIS A 20 -5.79 10.81 2.50
CA HIS A 20 -5.83 12.18 1.98
C HIS A 20 -6.72 12.35 0.75
N GLU A 21 -6.89 11.30 -0.06
CA GLU A 21 -7.86 11.30 -1.16
C GLU A 21 -9.30 11.52 -0.66
N TYR A 22 -9.57 11.23 0.62
CA TYR A 22 -10.87 11.39 1.26
C TYR A 22 -11.00 12.67 2.10
N TYR A 23 -9.91 13.41 2.28
CA TYR A 23 -9.91 14.67 3.04
C TYR A 23 -9.97 15.90 2.14
N TYR A 24 -9.45 15.78 0.92
CA TYR A 24 -9.29 16.90 0.00
C TYR A 24 -9.97 16.62 -1.33
N GLY A 25 -11.13 17.22 -1.56
CA GLY A 25 -11.88 17.06 -2.80
C GLY A 25 -12.57 15.70 -2.92
N SER A 26 -12.89 15.31 -4.15
CA SER A 26 -13.47 14.00 -4.45
C SER A 26 -12.38 12.99 -4.79
N ALA A 27 -12.36 11.82 -4.13
CA ALA A 27 -11.42 10.76 -4.48
C ALA A 27 -11.54 10.36 -5.97
N LEU A 28 -12.75 10.42 -6.54
CA LEU A 28 -12.97 10.14 -7.97
C LEU A 28 -12.28 11.15 -8.91
N GLU A 29 -12.23 12.43 -8.51
CA GLU A 29 -11.52 13.45 -9.29
C GLU A 29 -10.01 13.19 -9.28
N TRP A 30 -9.46 12.76 -8.15
CA TRP A 30 -8.06 12.34 -8.06
C TRP A 30 -7.78 11.11 -8.94
N PHE A 31 -8.69 10.14 -8.96
CA PHE A 31 -8.53 8.93 -9.77
C PHE A 31 -8.53 9.26 -11.25
N ASP A 32 -9.48 10.10 -11.69
CA ASP A 32 -9.55 10.57 -13.06
C ASP A 32 -8.27 11.29 -13.45
N HIS A 33 -7.79 12.19 -12.59
CA HIS A 33 -6.57 12.94 -12.81
C HIS A 33 -5.33 12.04 -12.92
N PHE A 34 -5.14 11.11 -11.97
CA PHE A 34 -4.00 10.18 -11.98
C PHE A 34 -4.03 9.24 -13.19
N ASN A 35 -5.20 8.75 -13.56
CA ASN A 35 -5.35 7.86 -14.71
C ASN A 35 -5.11 8.62 -16.02
N ASN A 36 -5.86 9.69 -16.27
CA ASN A 36 -5.86 10.37 -17.57
C ASN A 36 -4.62 11.24 -17.80
N SER A 37 -4.09 11.88 -16.75
CA SER A 37 -2.98 12.83 -16.89
C SER A 37 -1.60 12.23 -16.61
N TYR A 38 -1.52 11.08 -15.93
CA TYR A 38 -0.25 10.46 -15.52
C TYR A 38 -0.13 8.99 -15.91
N GLY A 39 -1.18 8.35 -16.45
CA GLY A 39 -1.15 6.93 -16.80
C GLY A 39 -0.97 6.01 -15.59
N ILE A 40 -1.44 6.44 -14.42
CA ILE A 40 -1.36 5.68 -13.16
C ILE A 40 -2.66 4.88 -13.00
N THR A 41 -2.54 3.56 -12.91
CA THR A 41 -3.68 2.65 -12.73
C THR A 41 -4.08 2.60 -11.25
N ILE A 42 -5.33 2.96 -10.97
CA ILE A 42 -5.88 2.93 -9.61
C ILE A 42 -6.39 1.52 -9.28
N LEU A 43 -5.87 0.93 -8.21
CA LEU A 43 -6.35 -0.33 -7.66
C LEU A 43 -7.34 -0.09 -6.50
N ASP A 44 -8.52 0.39 -6.87
CA ASP A 44 -9.67 0.65 -5.98
C ASP A 44 -10.36 -0.68 -5.60
N ASN A 45 -9.94 -1.33 -4.50
CA ASN A 45 -10.33 -2.70 -4.11
C ASN A 45 -10.20 -3.72 -5.26
N LYS A 46 -9.17 -3.52 -6.09
CA LYS A 46 -8.95 -4.25 -7.34
C LYS A 46 -7.62 -4.97 -7.31
N ILE A 47 -7.53 -5.99 -8.16
CA ILE A 47 -6.30 -6.75 -8.36
C ILE A 47 -5.66 -6.44 -9.70
N PHE A 48 -4.35 -6.59 -9.75
CA PHE A 48 -3.58 -6.70 -10.97
C PHE A 48 -2.78 -8.01 -10.94
N GLN A 49 -3.14 -8.95 -11.81
CA GLN A 49 -2.46 -10.24 -11.92
C GLN A 49 -1.33 -10.16 -12.95
N LEU A 50 -0.11 -10.50 -12.53
CA LEU A 50 1.08 -10.62 -13.36
C LEU A 50 1.71 -11.99 -13.17
N ASN A 51 1.49 -12.91 -14.12
CA ASN A 51 1.94 -14.29 -14.03
C ASN A 51 1.46 -14.93 -12.70
N HIS A 52 2.41 -15.34 -11.84
CA HIS A 52 2.16 -15.92 -10.52
C HIS A 52 2.13 -14.88 -9.39
N ILE A 53 2.22 -13.58 -9.69
CA ILE A 53 2.14 -12.51 -8.69
C ILE A 53 0.79 -11.82 -8.83
N CYS A 54 0.08 -11.67 -7.71
CA CYS A 54 -1.16 -10.92 -7.63
C CYS A 54 -0.95 -9.68 -6.77
N PHE A 55 -1.05 -8.50 -7.37
CA PHE A 55 -1.08 -7.24 -6.65
C PHE A 55 -2.52 -6.91 -6.28
N VAL A 56 -2.78 -6.60 -5.01
CA VAL A 56 -4.10 -6.22 -4.51
C VAL A 56 -4.00 -4.80 -3.99
N GLY A 57 -4.78 -3.86 -4.53
CA GLY A 57 -4.95 -2.54 -3.92
C GLY A 57 -6.20 -2.53 -3.08
N LEU A 58 -6.07 -2.07 -1.83
CA LEU A 58 -7.18 -1.89 -0.91
C LEU A 58 -7.38 -0.42 -0.61
N ASN A 59 -8.63 0.02 -0.57
CA ASN A 59 -8.95 1.39 -0.20
C ASN A 59 -8.59 1.68 1.27
N ASP A 60 -8.27 2.93 1.57
CA ASP A 60 -7.99 3.33 2.94
C ASP A 60 -9.24 3.20 3.82
N LEU A 61 -9.05 2.99 5.13
CA LEU A 61 -10.13 2.92 6.12
C LEU A 61 -11.03 4.16 6.13
N LYS A 62 -10.53 5.32 5.67
CA LYS A 62 -11.31 6.56 5.56
C LYS A 62 -12.28 6.58 4.38
N SER A 63 -12.16 5.65 3.43
CA SER A 63 -13.11 5.47 2.32
C SER A 63 -14.56 5.32 2.78
N LYS A 64 -14.80 4.73 3.96
CA LYS A 64 -16.14 4.59 4.56
C LYS A 64 -16.87 5.92 4.77
N ASN A 65 -16.13 7.02 4.91
CA ASN A 65 -16.66 8.35 5.12
C ASN A 65 -16.67 9.19 3.83
N SER A 66 -16.33 8.60 2.68
CA SER A 66 -16.19 9.33 1.41
C SER A 66 -17.52 9.79 0.80
N GLY A 67 -18.63 9.13 1.15
CA GLY A 67 -19.92 9.33 0.49
C GLY A 67 -20.00 8.75 -0.93
N ILE A 68 -18.94 8.06 -1.41
CA ILE A 68 -18.91 7.40 -2.71
C ILE A 68 -19.54 6.01 -2.56
N TYR A 69 -20.51 5.70 -3.42
CA TYR A 69 -21.19 4.42 -3.45
C TYR A 69 -20.21 3.27 -3.78
N ASP A 70 -20.28 2.18 -3.02
CA ASP A 70 -19.50 0.95 -3.23
C ASP A 70 -17.96 1.13 -3.27
N HIS A 71 -17.47 2.15 -2.55
CA HIS A 71 -16.05 2.52 -2.55
C HIS A 71 -15.38 2.30 -1.19
N THR A 72 -16.07 1.68 -0.23
CA THR A 72 -15.48 1.40 1.09
C THR A 72 -14.40 0.32 0.99
N LEU A 73 -13.47 0.26 1.95
CA LEU A 73 -12.52 -0.85 2.09
C LEU A 73 -13.23 -2.21 1.92
N ASP A 74 -12.75 -3.02 0.97
CA ASP A 74 -13.25 -4.37 0.71
C ASP A 74 -12.08 -5.38 0.69
N LEU A 75 -11.92 -6.10 1.81
CA LEU A 75 -10.90 -7.15 1.94
C LEU A 75 -11.16 -8.35 1.00
N SER A 76 -12.39 -8.51 0.47
CA SER A 76 -12.69 -9.60 -0.46
C SER A 76 -11.94 -9.50 -1.78
N ALA A 77 -11.37 -8.33 -2.09
CA ALA A 77 -10.43 -8.15 -3.18
C ALA A 77 -9.26 -9.15 -3.14
N ILE A 78 -8.79 -9.53 -1.94
CA ILE A 78 -7.71 -10.51 -1.75
C ILE A 78 -8.10 -11.88 -2.33
N SER A 79 -9.36 -12.28 -2.16
CA SER A 79 -9.90 -13.55 -2.66
C SER A 79 -10.11 -13.58 -4.18
N LYS A 80 -9.94 -12.45 -4.87
CA LYS A 80 -10.03 -12.38 -6.35
C LYS A 80 -8.75 -12.87 -7.04
N CYS A 81 -7.64 -13.02 -6.30
CA CYS A 81 -6.38 -13.51 -6.83
C CYS A 81 -6.48 -14.95 -7.34
N LYS A 82 -5.71 -15.29 -8.38
CA LYS A 82 -5.64 -16.68 -8.88
C LYS A 82 -5.03 -17.61 -7.82
N PRO A 83 -5.48 -18.88 -7.72
CA PRO A 83 -4.87 -19.86 -6.84
C PRO A 83 -3.35 -19.98 -7.06
N ASN A 84 -2.60 -20.26 -5.99
CA ASN A 84 -1.14 -20.40 -5.99
C ASN A 84 -0.36 -19.15 -6.46
N SER A 85 -0.99 -17.96 -6.42
CA SER A 85 -0.26 -16.71 -6.64
C SER A 85 0.49 -16.28 -5.37
N SER A 86 1.65 -15.67 -5.54
CA SER A 86 2.26 -14.82 -4.51
C SER A 86 1.45 -13.51 -4.43
N ILE A 87 0.91 -13.21 -3.26
CA ILE A 87 -0.01 -12.09 -3.05
C ILE A 87 0.71 -10.94 -2.38
N ILE A 88 0.70 -9.78 -3.05
CA ILE A 88 1.25 -8.53 -2.57
C ILE A 88 0.10 -7.54 -2.38
N VAL A 89 -0.17 -7.14 -1.14
CA VAL A 89 -1.23 -6.21 -0.81
C VAL A 89 -0.65 -4.81 -0.63
N MET A 90 -1.18 -3.84 -1.36
CA MET A 90 -0.93 -2.42 -1.17
C MET A 90 -2.07 -1.85 -0.34
N ALA A 91 -1.75 -1.46 0.89
CA ALA A 91 -2.67 -0.85 1.83
C ALA A 91 -1.97 0.32 2.51
N HIS A 92 -2.47 1.54 2.29
CA HIS A 92 -1.79 2.75 2.74
C HIS A 92 -1.54 2.75 4.25
N ASN A 93 -2.55 2.41 5.04
CA ASN A 93 -2.50 2.47 6.50
C ASN A 93 -2.04 1.13 7.11
N PRO A 94 -0.90 1.10 7.84
CA PRO A 94 -0.37 -0.15 8.38
C PRO A 94 -1.26 -0.79 9.45
N VAL A 95 -2.18 -0.03 10.06
CA VAL A 95 -3.17 -0.60 11.00
C VAL A 95 -4.06 -1.67 10.35
N MET A 96 -4.19 -1.66 9.01
CA MET A 96 -4.97 -2.66 8.26
C MET A 96 -4.28 -4.03 8.19
N ALA A 97 -3.00 -4.14 8.55
CA ALA A 97 -2.25 -5.39 8.37
C ALA A 97 -2.86 -6.58 9.14
N ASP A 98 -3.33 -6.35 10.36
CA ASP A 98 -3.92 -7.40 11.19
C ASP A 98 -5.27 -7.88 10.63
N ASP A 99 -6.08 -6.96 10.07
CA ASP A 99 -7.35 -7.28 9.41
C ASP A 99 -7.12 -8.06 8.11
N ILE A 100 -6.11 -7.65 7.31
CA ILE A 100 -5.70 -8.35 6.09
C ILE A 100 -5.29 -9.79 6.40
N ILE A 101 -4.44 -9.99 7.42
CA ILE A 101 -3.99 -11.32 7.85
C ILE A 101 -5.17 -12.15 8.36
N SER A 102 -6.04 -11.56 9.17
CA SER A 102 -7.21 -12.25 9.72
C SER A 102 -8.17 -12.70 8.61
N TYR A 103 -8.42 -11.82 7.63
CA TYR A 103 -9.23 -12.15 6.46
C TYR A 103 -8.60 -13.30 5.66
N ALA A 104 -7.30 -13.19 5.33
CA ALA A 104 -6.60 -14.19 4.55
C ALA A 104 -6.63 -15.56 5.24
N LYS A 105 -6.36 -15.61 6.56
CA LYS A 105 -6.43 -16.83 7.37
C LYS A 105 -7.82 -17.48 7.33
N ASN A 106 -8.89 -16.68 7.45
CA ASN A 106 -10.27 -17.18 7.42
C ASN A 106 -10.67 -17.76 6.05
N HIS A 107 -9.97 -17.38 4.98
CA HIS A 107 -10.22 -17.86 3.62
C HIS A 107 -9.15 -18.84 3.12
N SER A 108 -8.26 -19.32 4.00
CA SER A 108 -7.14 -20.22 3.64
C SER A 108 -6.22 -19.63 2.56
N ILE A 109 -6.02 -18.31 2.60
CA ILE A 109 -5.12 -17.56 1.72
C ILE A 109 -3.87 -17.16 2.50
N ILE A 110 -2.71 -17.15 1.84
CA ILE A 110 -1.47 -16.60 2.38
C ILE A 110 -1.19 -15.28 1.65
N VAL A 111 -0.96 -14.21 2.42
CA VAL A 111 -0.45 -12.94 1.91
C VAL A 111 1.05 -12.89 2.19
N ASP A 112 1.87 -12.80 1.14
CA ASP A 112 3.33 -12.85 1.28
C ASP A 112 3.92 -11.50 1.71
N LEU A 113 3.36 -10.40 1.18
CA LEU A 113 3.86 -9.05 1.38
C LEU A 113 2.73 -8.03 1.51
N ILE A 114 2.82 -7.16 2.50
CA ILE A 114 2.00 -5.97 2.65
C ILE A 114 2.91 -4.75 2.50
N LEU A 115 2.53 -3.83 1.60
CA LEU A 115 3.21 -2.56 1.38
C LEU A 115 2.33 -1.43 1.92
N SER A 116 2.89 -0.70 2.89
CA SER A 116 2.20 0.40 3.58
C SER A 116 3.07 1.66 3.66
N GLY A 117 2.41 2.76 4.00
CA GLY A 117 3.03 4.05 4.27
C GLY A 117 2.35 4.70 5.47
N HIS A 118 1.71 5.85 5.25
CA HIS A 118 0.86 6.58 6.21
C HIS A 118 1.55 7.18 7.44
N THR A 119 2.57 6.53 8.01
CA THR A 119 3.22 6.98 9.25
C THR A 119 4.11 8.19 9.05
N HIS A 120 4.54 8.44 7.80
CA HIS A 120 5.49 9.48 7.42
C HIS A 120 6.66 9.59 8.41
N PHE A 121 7.29 8.46 8.73
CA PHE A 121 8.36 8.41 9.71
C PHE A 121 9.43 9.49 9.42
N GLY A 122 9.83 10.23 10.47
CA GLY A 122 10.78 11.35 10.35
C GLY A 122 10.17 12.72 9.99
N GLN A 123 8.85 12.90 10.07
CA GLN A 123 8.19 14.15 9.65
C GLN A 123 7.79 15.08 10.83
N ILE A 124 8.68 15.27 11.81
CA ILE A 124 8.62 16.15 13.00
C ILE A 124 8.26 15.41 14.32
N TYR A 125 9.16 15.53 15.30
CA TYR A 125 9.14 14.83 16.59
C TYR A 125 7.86 15.03 17.44
N PRO A 126 7.23 16.22 17.53
CA PRO A 126 5.96 16.37 18.26
C PRO A 126 4.74 15.69 17.61
N LEU A 127 4.61 15.66 16.28
CA LEU A 127 3.49 14.98 15.60
C LEU A 127 3.63 13.46 15.62
N ILE A 128 4.88 13.00 15.68
CA ILE A 128 5.26 11.59 15.79
C ILE A 128 4.64 10.91 17.03
N LEU A 129 4.46 11.61 18.16
CA LEU A 129 3.92 11.00 19.39
C LEU A 129 2.51 10.42 19.20
N ASN A 130 1.64 11.11 18.45
CA ASN A 130 0.31 10.59 18.13
C ASN A 130 0.37 9.37 17.21
N VAL A 131 1.33 9.35 16.27
CA VAL A 131 1.56 8.20 15.39
C VAL A 131 2.04 7.00 16.21
N TYR A 132 3.00 7.18 17.12
CA TYR A 132 3.47 6.14 18.05
C TYR A 132 2.35 5.54 18.92
N LEU A 133 1.37 6.35 19.32
CA LEU A 133 0.28 5.91 20.19
C LEU A 133 -0.87 5.23 19.44
N THR A 134 -1.01 5.48 18.14
CA THR A 134 -2.18 5.02 17.36
C THR A 134 -1.84 3.99 16.30
N GLN A 135 -0.56 3.85 15.93
CA GLN A 135 -0.10 2.93 14.90
C GLN A 135 0.62 1.74 15.52
N PRO A 136 0.20 0.49 15.24
CA PRO A 136 0.88 -0.70 15.74
C PRO A 136 2.26 -0.91 15.09
N TYR A 137 2.47 -0.34 13.91
CA TYR A 137 3.69 -0.47 13.12
C TYR A 137 4.09 0.91 12.59
N LEU A 138 5.39 1.21 12.58
CA LEU A 138 5.88 2.58 12.36
C LEU A 138 6.72 2.75 11.10
N TYR A 139 7.74 1.92 10.92
CA TYR A 139 8.67 2.07 9.81
C TYR A 139 9.51 0.81 9.62
N GLY A 140 9.81 0.49 8.35
CA GLY A 140 10.68 -0.61 7.98
C GLY A 140 9.97 -1.96 7.88
N TRP A 141 10.72 -3.04 8.07
CA TRP A 141 10.27 -4.41 7.89
C TRP A 141 9.75 -5.03 9.18
N TYR A 142 8.62 -5.72 9.08
CA TYR A 142 8.03 -6.53 10.13
C TYR A 142 7.71 -7.92 9.59
N ASN A 143 7.91 -8.94 10.42
CA ASN A 143 7.47 -10.32 10.13
C ASN A 143 6.20 -10.58 10.92
N LEU A 144 5.11 -10.82 10.20
CA LEU A 144 3.78 -11.08 10.74
C LEU A 144 3.36 -12.52 10.43
N ASN A 145 2.25 -12.96 11.04
CA ASN A 145 1.67 -14.28 10.81
C ASN A 145 2.71 -15.42 10.91
N ASN A 146 3.48 -15.44 12.00
CA ASN A 146 4.57 -16.41 12.24
C ASN A 146 5.64 -16.44 11.14
N GLY A 147 5.87 -15.31 10.45
CA GLY A 147 6.87 -15.18 9.39
C GLY A 147 6.36 -15.48 7.98
N LEU A 148 5.08 -15.83 7.83
CA LEU A 148 4.46 -16.08 6.52
C LEU A 148 4.17 -14.78 5.75
N THR A 149 4.07 -13.64 6.44
CA THR A 149 3.74 -12.35 5.84
C THR A 149 4.81 -11.33 6.24
N LYS A 150 5.40 -10.66 5.26
CA LYS A 150 6.24 -9.48 5.51
C LYS A 150 5.40 -8.21 5.38
N LEU A 151 5.58 -7.26 6.29
CA LEU A 151 5.03 -5.92 6.18
C LEU A 151 6.19 -4.94 6.01
N LEU A 152 6.13 -4.12 4.96
CA LEU A 152 7.04 -3.01 4.76
C LEU A 152 6.29 -1.69 4.92
N ILE A 153 6.83 -0.80 5.74
CA ILE A 153 6.28 0.55 5.94
C ILE A 153 7.31 1.56 5.50
N SER A 154 6.99 2.29 4.43
CA SER A 154 7.82 3.37 3.94
C SER A 154 7.53 4.68 4.66
N ALA A 155 8.57 5.44 4.97
CA ALA A 155 8.48 6.84 5.37
C ALA A 155 7.95 7.74 4.24
N GLY A 156 8.02 7.29 2.98
CA GLY A 156 7.59 8.03 1.80
C GLY A 156 8.57 9.13 1.36
N THR A 157 8.25 9.79 0.24
CA THR A 157 9.12 10.78 -0.39
C THR A 157 8.98 12.20 0.18
N LEU A 158 7.78 12.54 0.65
CA LEU A 158 7.41 13.89 1.05
C LEU A 158 6.71 13.90 2.42
N TYR A 159 6.00 14.99 2.67
CA TYR A 159 5.39 15.36 3.94
C TYR A 159 3.85 15.27 3.88
N LEU A 160 3.23 14.89 5.00
CA LEU A 160 1.82 14.87 5.35
C LEU A 160 1.15 16.26 5.36
N ALA A 161 1.81 17.30 5.87
CA ALA A 161 1.18 18.60 6.10
C ALA A 161 2.19 19.77 5.99
N MET A 162 3.09 19.92 6.96
CA MET A 162 4.13 20.94 6.90
C MET A 162 5.19 20.55 5.87
N PRO A 163 5.70 21.48 5.04
CA PRO A 163 6.64 21.20 3.96
C PRO A 163 8.07 20.95 4.46
N MET A 164 8.22 20.04 5.42
CA MET A 164 9.48 19.67 6.03
C MET A 164 9.51 18.19 6.36
N LYS A 165 10.70 17.62 6.26
CA LYS A 165 11.02 16.26 6.65
C LYS A 165 12.43 16.25 7.21
N MET A 166 12.72 15.36 8.15
CA MET A 166 14.09 15.20 8.65
C MET A 166 15.02 14.84 7.49
N LEU A 167 16.26 15.31 7.59
CA LEU A 167 17.32 15.00 6.62
C LEU A 167 17.42 13.49 6.43
N ASP A 168 17.58 13.06 5.17
CA ASP A 168 17.75 11.66 4.76
C ASP A 168 16.57 10.71 5.07
N MET A 169 15.39 11.25 5.39
CA MET A 169 14.19 10.43 5.65
C MET A 169 13.22 10.36 4.45
N SER A 170 13.50 11.07 3.36
CA SER A 170 12.77 10.93 2.10
C SER A 170 13.28 9.71 1.34
N GLU A 171 12.38 8.81 0.97
CA GLU A 171 12.78 7.53 0.41
C GLU A 171 11.85 7.01 -0.70
N ILE A 172 12.45 6.19 -1.56
CA ILE A 172 11.78 5.34 -2.55
C ILE A 172 12.40 3.96 -2.41
N TRP A 173 11.56 2.94 -2.21
CA TRP A 173 12.03 1.57 -2.08
C TRP A 173 12.12 0.88 -3.44
N LEU A 174 13.27 0.29 -3.73
CA LEU A 174 13.45 -0.66 -4.83
C LEU A 174 13.42 -2.07 -4.26
N LEU A 175 12.34 -2.80 -4.52
CA LEU A 175 12.17 -4.18 -4.07
C LEU A 175 12.46 -5.14 -5.22
N THR A 176 13.33 -6.12 -4.95
CA THR A 176 13.56 -7.24 -5.87
C THR A 176 12.84 -8.46 -5.31
N LEU A 177 11.85 -8.93 -6.06
CA LEU A 177 11.13 -10.17 -5.74
C LEU A 177 11.91 -11.34 -6.31
N THR A 178 12.15 -12.35 -5.48
CA THR A 178 12.85 -13.57 -5.88
C THR A 178 11.98 -14.77 -5.53
N SER A 179 11.99 -15.80 -6.37
CA SER A 179 11.44 -17.10 -6.00
C SER A 179 12.43 -17.82 -5.08
N ASP A 180 11.94 -18.52 -4.07
CA ASP A 180 12.72 -19.47 -3.27
C ASP A 180 13.07 -20.74 -4.10
N ASN A 181 13.77 -20.56 -5.22
CA ASN A 181 14.42 -21.67 -5.92
C ASN A 181 15.84 -21.81 -5.34
N GLN A 182 15.96 -22.45 -4.17
CA GLN A 182 17.25 -22.85 -3.58
C GLN A 182 17.95 -24.00 -4.35
N ASN A 183 17.80 -24.11 -5.67
CA ASN A 183 18.45 -25.18 -6.45
C ASN A 183 19.31 -24.73 -7.63
N ASP A 184 19.44 -23.43 -7.95
CA ASP A 184 20.23 -22.97 -9.11
C ASP A 184 21.48 -22.16 -8.75
N LEU A 185 22.10 -22.47 -7.60
CA LEU A 185 23.49 -22.08 -7.32
C LEU A 185 24.31 -23.34 -7.03
N LYS A 186 24.68 -24.05 -8.09
CA LYS A 186 25.85 -24.92 -8.16
C LYS A 186 26.65 -24.60 -9.40
#